data_AF-A0A1H6VT74-F1
#
_entry.id   AF-A0A1H6VT74-F1
#
_cell.length_a   1.000
_cell.length_b   1.000
_cell.length_c   1.000
_cell.angle_alpha   90.00
_cell.angle_beta   90.00
_cell.angle_gamma   90.00
#
_symmetry.space_group_name_H-M   'P 1'
#
loop_
_entity.id
_entity.type
_entity.pdbx_description
1 polymer ?
#
loop_
_entity_poly.entity_id
_entity_poly.type
_entity_poly.pdbx_seq_one_letter_code
_entity_poly.pdbx_strand_id
1 'polypeptide(L)'
;MPDAPAVTFPGPPRIPYPGGCVLEPGPYALEYLLIWPADVTVNGEVYANRQVFPFLRELLADPAAFGLSREEAEAARERFLTLAGQALSAEGGDPAWLRREFDRAPERKAGA
;
A
#
# COMPACT_ATOMS: atom_id res chain seq x y z
N MET A 1 26.45 -8.92 -1.21
CA MET A 1 25.19 -9.23 -1.91
C MET A 1 24.19 -8.22 -1.42
N PRO A 2 23.43 -7.49 -2.26
CA PRO A 2 22.40 -6.61 -1.72
C PRO A 2 21.42 -7.49 -0.95
N ASP A 3 21.25 -7.18 0.33
CA ASP A 3 20.32 -7.84 1.23
C ASP A 3 18.93 -7.79 0.57
N ALA A 4 18.33 -8.96 0.33
CA ALA A 4 17.01 -9.00 -0.28
C ALA A 4 16.06 -8.26 0.67
N PRO A 5 15.22 -7.34 0.17
CA PRO A 5 14.35 -6.57 1.04
C PRO A 5 13.45 -7.48 1.87
N ALA A 6 13.45 -7.27 3.20
CA ALA A 6 12.68 -8.06 4.15
C ALA A 6 11.17 -8.09 3.84
N VAL A 7 10.65 -7.05 3.20
CA VAL A 7 9.28 -7.03 2.68
C VAL A 7 9.30 -6.77 1.18
N THR A 8 8.66 -7.68 0.43
CA THR A 8 8.43 -7.53 -1.02
C THR A 8 6.97 -7.73 -1.37
N PHE A 9 6.53 -7.01 -2.38
CA PHE A 9 5.21 -7.13 -3.00
C PHE A 9 5.34 -6.65 -4.45
N PRO A 10 4.49 -7.13 -5.38
CA PRO A 10 4.52 -6.66 -6.75
C PRO A 10 4.14 -5.18 -6.84
N GLY A 11 4.35 -4.55 -8.00
CA GLY A 11 3.71 -3.27 -8.29
C GLY A 11 2.20 -3.45 -8.48
N PRO A 12 1.38 -2.41 -8.23
CA PRO A 12 -0.04 -2.47 -8.52
C PRO A 12 -0.26 -2.79 -10.01
N PRO A 13 -1.20 -3.70 -10.34
CA PRO A 13 -1.56 -3.97 -11.72
C PRO A 13 -2.22 -2.71 -12.31
N ARG A 14 -2.37 -2.71 -13.64
CA ARG A 14 -3.08 -1.64 -14.35
C ARG A 14 -4.44 -1.41 -13.69
N ILE A 15 -4.67 -0.18 -13.25
CA ILE A 15 -5.88 0.20 -12.54
C ILE A 15 -7.06 0.05 -13.51
N PRO A 16 -8.04 -0.81 -13.22
CA PRO A 16 -9.14 -1.11 -14.12
C PRO A 16 -10.17 0.03 -14.07
N TYR A 17 -9.83 1.19 -14.63
CA TYR A 17 -10.73 2.33 -14.66
C TYR A 17 -11.88 2.09 -15.67
N PRO A 18 -13.14 1.97 -15.23
CA PRO A 18 -14.25 1.57 -16.10
C PRO A 18 -14.73 2.68 -17.05
N GLY A 19 -14.14 3.88 -17.01
CA GLY A 19 -14.48 4.98 -17.92
C GLY A 19 -15.93 5.44 -17.78
N GLY A 20 -16.27 6.08 -16.66
CA GLY A 20 -17.60 6.66 -16.44
C GLY A 20 -17.55 8.19 -16.37
N CYS A 21 -18.51 8.89 -16.99
CA CYS A 21 -18.63 10.36 -17.01
C CYS A 21 -18.70 11.07 -15.63
N VAL A 22 -18.62 10.33 -14.53
CA VAL A 22 -18.84 10.82 -13.16
C VAL A 22 -17.62 10.56 -12.26
N LEU A 23 -16.77 9.57 -12.59
CA LEU A 23 -15.66 9.19 -11.74
C LEU A 23 -14.38 9.86 -12.22
N GLU A 24 -13.77 10.73 -11.44
CA GLU A 24 -12.43 11.24 -11.78
C GLU A 24 -11.39 10.10 -11.63
N PRO A 25 -10.46 9.93 -12.60
CA PRO A 25 -9.53 8.81 -12.61
C PRO A 25 -8.55 8.81 -11.43
N GLY A 26 -8.12 9.99 -10.96
CA GLY A 26 -7.24 10.15 -9.80
C GLY A 26 -7.80 9.60 -8.48
N PRO A 27 -8.95 10.07 -7.97
CA PRO A 27 -9.53 9.57 -6.72
C PRO A 27 -9.96 8.09 -6.81
N TYR A 28 -10.39 7.63 -7.99
CA TYR A 28 -10.65 6.20 -8.20
C TYR A 28 -9.36 5.36 -8.06
N ALA A 29 -8.27 5.81 -8.67
CA ALA A 29 -6.98 5.17 -8.56
C ALA A 29 -6.49 5.11 -7.11
N LEU A 30 -6.69 6.18 -6.33
CA LEU A 30 -6.38 6.19 -4.90
C LEU A 30 -7.16 5.11 -4.15
N GLU A 31 -8.49 5.10 -4.24
CA GLU A 31 -9.35 4.11 -3.58
C GLU A 31 -8.95 2.68 -3.95
N TYR A 32 -8.71 2.42 -5.23
CA TYR A 32 -8.25 1.12 -5.72
C TYR A 32 -6.93 0.71 -5.07
N LEU A 33 -5.94 1.61 -4.99
CA LEU A 33 -4.62 1.33 -4.40
C LEU A 33 -4.70 1.04 -2.89
N LEU A 34 -5.70 1.59 -2.18
CA LEU A 34 -5.90 1.32 -0.75
C LEU A 34 -6.48 -0.06 -0.47
N ILE A 35 -7.26 -0.62 -1.40
CA ILE A 35 -7.90 -1.94 -1.26
C ILE A 35 -7.27 -3.03 -2.13
N TRP A 36 -6.26 -2.67 -2.94
CA TRP A 36 -5.65 -3.57 -3.91
C TRP A 36 -4.98 -4.77 -3.21
N PRO A 37 -5.40 -6.00 -3.55
CA PRO A 37 -4.80 -7.20 -2.98
C PRO A 37 -3.57 -7.66 -3.79
N ALA A 38 -2.54 -8.08 -3.07
CA ALA A 38 -1.34 -8.68 -3.64
C ALA A 38 -0.75 -9.73 -2.71
N ASP A 39 0.16 -10.54 -3.25
CA ASP A 39 0.99 -11.41 -2.43
C ASP A 39 2.12 -10.58 -1.84
N VAL A 40 2.22 -10.56 -0.51
CA VAL A 40 3.26 -9.83 0.23
C VAL A 40 4.17 -10.84 0.89
N THR A 41 5.45 -10.82 0.57
CA THR A 41 6.45 -11.66 1.22
C THR A 41 7.12 -10.87 2.34
N VAL A 42 7.11 -11.41 3.56
CA VAL A 42 7.76 -10.83 4.75
C VAL A 42 8.75 -11.86 5.29
N ASN A 43 10.04 -11.53 5.33
CA ASN A 43 11.12 -12.42 5.78
C ASN A 43 11.10 -13.81 5.11
N GLY A 44 10.64 -13.89 3.86
CA GLY A 44 10.51 -15.14 3.10
C GLY A 44 9.18 -15.87 3.29
N GLU A 45 8.31 -15.41 4.19
CA GLU A 45 6.95 -15.93 4.36
C GLU A 45 5.97 -15.19 3.43
N VAL A 46 5.19 -15.93 2.65
CA VAL A 46 4.25 -15.36 1.68
C VAL A 46 2.86 -15.21 2.31
N TYR A 47 2.41 -13.96 2.37
CA TYR A 47 1.06 -13.57 2.76
C TYR A 47 0.23 -13.34 1.50
N ALA A 48 -0.45 -14.39 1.05
CA ALA A 48 -1.20 -14.36 -0.20
C ALA A 48 -2.46 -13.48 -0.13
N ASN A 49 -2.77 -12.78 -1.23
CA ASN A 49 -4.00 -12.00 -1.42
C ASN A 49 -4.30 -11.01 -0.28
N ARG A 50 -3.26 -10.38 0.30
CA ARG A 50 -3.42 -9.35 1.33
C ARG A 50 -3.58 -7.99 0.67
N GLN A 51 -4.45 -7.17 1.24
CA GLN A 51 -4.52 -5.76 0.87
C GLN A 51 -3.22 -5.07 1.33
N VAL A 52 -2.44 -4.58 0.38
CA VAL A 52 -1.05 -4.14 0.66
C VAL A 52 -1.04 -2.96 1.63
N PHE A 53 -1.87 -1.95 1.39
CA PHE A 53 -1.94 -0.76 2.25
C PHE A 53 -2.27 -1.06 3.72
N PRO A 54 -3.39 -1.73 4.07
CA PRO A 54 -3.68 -2.04 5.47
C PRO A 54 -2.66 -3.00 6.06
N PHE A 55 -2.12 -3.94 5.28
CA PHE A 55 -1.09 -4.85 5.78
C PHE A 55 0.20 -4.10 6.15
N LEU A 56 0.66 -3.15 5.33
CA LEU A 56 1.79 -2.30 5.68
C LEU A 56 1.54 -1.46 6.94
N ARG A 57 0.30 -1.02 7.17
CA ARG A 57 -0.06 -0.35 8.44
C ARG A 57 0.03 -1.28 9.64
N GLU A 58 -0.36 -2.56 9.49
CA GLU A 58 -0.17 -3.58 10.52
C GLU A 58 1.34 -3.79 10.81
N LEU A 59 2.17 -3.91 9.76
CA LEU A 59 3.63 -4.05 9.91
C LEU A 59 4.27 -2.83 10.61
N LEU A 60 3.82 -1.62 10.28
CA LEU A 60 4.32 -0.40 10.94
C LEU A 60 3.85 -0.27 12.39
N ALA A 61 2.67 -0.81 12.71
CA ALA A 61 2.10 -0.76 14.05
C ALA A 61 2.83 -1.72 15.00
N ASP A 62 3.14 -2.95 14.55
CA ASP A 62 3.88 -3.93 15.32
C ASP A 62 4.87 -4.72 14.44
N PRO A 63 6.03 -4.14 14.08
CA PRO A 63 6.98 -4.82 13.19
C PRO A 63 7.59 -6.07 13.84
N ALA A 64 7.71 -6.09 15.17
CA ALA A 64 8.27 -7.19 15.93
C ALA A 64 7.44 -8.49 15.83
N ALA A 65 6.10 -8.40 15.76
CA ALA A 65 5.23 -9.56 15.53
C ALA A 65 5.51 -10.27 14.20
N PHE A 66 6.09 -9.58 13.22
CA PHE A 66 6.43 -10.11 11.90
C PHE A 66 7.94 -10.37 11.74
N GLY A 67 8.72 -10.24 12.83
CA GLY A 67 10.16 -10.39 12.80
C GLY A 67 10.88 -9.29 12.01
N LEU A 68 10.27 -8.12 11.85
CA LEU A 68 10.85 -6.97 11.18
C LEU A 68 11.42 -5.97 12.20
N SER A 69 12.48 -5.30 11.81
CA SER A 69 12.88 -4.03 12.41
C SER A 69 11.96 -2.90 11.94
N ARG A 70 11.93 -1.82 12.71
CA ARG A 70 11.18 -0.62 12.34
C ARG A 70 11.66 -0.03 11.02
N GLU A 71 12.96 -0.05 10.78
CA GLU A 71 13.57 0.44 9.54
C GLU A 71 13.11 -0.37 8.32
N GLU A 72 12.97 -1.69 8.47
CA GLU A 72 12.46 -2.56 7.39
C GLU A 72 10.98 -2.31 7.08
N ALA A 73 10.16 -2.11 8.11
CA ALA A 73 8.75 -1.74 7.93
C ALA A 73 8.59 -0.35 7.29
N GLU A 74 9.41 0.63 7.68
CA GLU A 74 9.45 1.95 7.05
C GLU A 74 9.95 1.88 5.60
N ALA A 75 10.95 1.05 5.31
CA ALA A 75 11.39 0.80 3.94
C ALA A 75 10.28 0.17 3.06
N ALA A 76 9.45 -0.71 3.64
CA ALA A 76 8.29 -1.29 2.97
C ALA A 76 7.24 -0.21 2.63
N ARG A 77 6.97 0.70 3.56
CA ARG A 77 6.11 1.88 3.33
C ARG A 77 6.62 2.74 2.18
N GLU A 78 7.90 3.11 2.19
CA GLU A 78 8.45 3.99 1.15
C GLU A 78 8.43 3.31 -0.25
N ARG A 79 8.64 1.99 -0.30
CA ARG A 79 8.45 1.21 -1.55
C ARG A 79 7.02 1.27 -2.05
N PHE A 80 6.04 1.11 -1.17
CA PHE A 80 4.63 1.23 -1.54
C PHE A 80 4.31 2.63 -2.05
N LEU A 81 4.73 3.68 -1.34
CA LEU A 81 4.52 5.06 -1.78
C LEU A 81 5.15 5.33 -3.15
N THR A 82 6.30 4.73 -3.44
CA THR A 82 6.96 4.84 -4.74
C THR A 82 6.16 4.14 -5.84
N LEU A 83 5.80 2.87 -5.66
CA LEU A 83 5.11 2.06 -6.67
C LEU A 83 3.67 2.52 -6.89
N ALA A 84 2.91 2.68 -5.80
CA ALA A 84 1.54 3.16 -5.83
C ALA A 84 1.46 4.62 -6.27
N GLY A 85 2.43 5.46 -5.88
CA GLY A 85 2.51 6.86 -6.32
C GLY A 85 2.74 6.99 -7.82
N GLN A 86 3.59 6.15 -8.41
CA GLN A 86 3.76 6.09 -9.86
C GLN A 86 2.46 5.71 -10.59
N ALA A 87 1.76 4.68 -10.09
CA ALA A 87 0.48 4.26 -10.65
C ALA A 87 -0.60 5.35 -10.50
N LEU A 88 -0.68 6.00 -9.34
CA LEU A 88 -1.62 7.08 -9.07
C LEU A 88 -1.36 8.29 -9.98
N SER A 89 -0.10 8.68 -10.13
CA SER A 89 0.29 9.79 -11.01
C SER A 89 0.00 9.51 -12.47
N ALA A 90 0.11 8.25 -12.92
CA ALA A 90 -0.23 7.85 -14.28
C ALA A 90 -1.73 8.03 -14.59
N GLU A 91 -2.59 7.87 -13.58
CA GLU A 91 -4.05 8.09 -13.68
C GLU A 91 -4.46 9.55 -13.36
N GLY A 92 -3.48 10.46 -13.17
CA GLY A 92 -3.72 11.88 -12.90
C GLY A 92 -3.99 12.24 -11.44
N GLY A 93 -3.72 11.34 -10.49
CA GLY A 93 -3.78 11.62 -9.05
C GLY A 93 -2.46 12.15 -8.47
N ASP A 94 -2.50 12.68 -7.26
CA ASP A 94 -1.32 13.20 -6.55
C ASP A 94 -0.73 12.16 -5.57
N PRO A 95 0.55 11.76 -5.71
CA PRO A 95 1.21 10.81 -4.79
C PRO A 95 1.16 11.22 -3.31
N ALA A 96 1.04 12.51 -3.00
CA ALA A 96 0.91 12.99 -1.63
C ALA A 96 -0.41 12.54 -0.98
N TRP A 97 -1.44 12.19 -1.76
CA TRP A 97 -2.68 11.61 -1.23
C TRP A 97 -2.41 10.26 -0.56
N LEU A 98 -1.64 9.37 -1.20
CA LEU A 98 -1.26 8.09 -0.59
C LEU A 98 -0.48 8.29 0.71
N ARG A 99 0.44 9.27 0.75
CA ARG A 99 1.21 9.56 1.95
C ARG A 99 0.30 10.01 3.10
N ARG A 100 -0.68 10.89 2.81
CA ARG A 100 -1.69 11.33 3.77
C ARG A 100 -2.52 10.17 4.33
N GLU A 101 -2.82 9.15 3.53
CA GLU A 101 -3.58 8.00 4.02
C GLU A 101 -2.81 7.18 5.08
N PHE A 102 -1.47 7.14 5.02
CA PHE A 102 -0.66 6.55 6.09
C PHE A 102 -0.64 7.40 7.37
N ASP A 103 -0.67 8.72 7.23
CA ASP A 103 -0.70 9.67 8.36
C ASP A 103 -2.11 9.81 8.96
N ARG A 104 -3.16 9.44 8.21
CA ARG A 104 -4.54 9.40 8.69
C ARG A 104 -4.68 8.26 9.69
N ALA A 105 -5.03 8.59 10.93
CA ALA A 105 -5.36 7.60 11.95
C ALA A 105 -6.42 6.62 11.39
N PRO A 106 -6.35 5.31 11.69
CA PRO A 106 -7.41 4.41 11.27
C PRO A 106 -8.68 4.97 11.90
N GLU A 107 -9.67 5.32 11.07
CA GLU A 107 -10.96 5.74 11.60
C GLU A 107 -11.44 4.57 12.47
N ARG A 108 -11.38 4.76 13.80
CA ARG A 108 -12.06 3.89 14.75
C ARG A 108 -13.50 3.91 14.26
N LYS A 109 -13.98 2.84 13.62
CA LYS A 109 -15.42 2.66 13.46
C LYS A 109 -15.98 2.66 14.86
N ALA A 110 -16.49 3.81 15.30
CA ALA A 110 -17.36 3.90 16.44
C ALA A 110 -18.56 3.02 16.08
N GLY A 111 -18.68 1.91 16.81
CA GLY A 111 -19.80 1.00 16.66
C GLY A 111 -21.12 1.75 16.79
N ALA A 112 -22.04 1.44 15.89
CA ALA A 112 -23.46 1.68 16.05
C ALA A 112 -24.11 0.33 16.34
#